data_AF-A0A353DTK4-F1
#
_entry.id   AF-A0A353DTK4-F1
#
_cell.length_a   1.000
_cell.length_b   1.000
_cell.length_c   1.000
_cell.angle_alpha   90.00
_cell.angle_beta   90.00
_cell.angle_gamma   90.00
#
_symmetry.space_group_name_H-M   'P 1'
#
loop_
_entity.id
_entity.type
_entity.pdbx_description
1 polymer ?
#
loop_
_entity_poly.entity_id
_entity_poly.type
_entity_poly.pdbx_seq_one_letter_code
_entity_poly.pdbx_strand_id
1 'polypeptide(L)'
;MFGFHLDYYFCCVLAVSGLLFILVAYRKSSLSVMPYCLGFILMLAAAILFFNTENRIVNDYQGGLDANEQIALFALSALTALIIRKLSSAGKRIIRKNIN
;
A
#
# COMPACT_ATOMS: atom_id res chain seq x y z
N MET A 1 -2.63 -0.76 -18.97
CA MET A 1 -2.85 -0.41 -17.54
C MET A 1 -2.99 1.13 -17.45
N PHE A 2 -3.15 1.78 -16.29
CA PHE A 2 -3.47 3.23 -16.24
C PHE A 2 -2.26 4.13 -16.60
N GLY A 3 -1.11 3.53 -16.92
CA GLY A 3 0.16 4.17 -17.23
C GLY A 3 1.16 3.94 -16.10
N PHE A 4 2.45 3.85 -16.44
CA PHE A 4 3.53 3.44 -15.52
C PHE A 4 3.47 4.19 -14.18
N HIS A 5 3.32 5.53 -14.21
CA HIS A 5 3.25 6.36 -13.01
C HIS A 5 2.09 6.01 -12.09
N LEU A 6 0.88 5.89 -12.62
CA LEU A 6 -0.30 5.57 -11.82
C LEU A 6 -0.22 4.14 -11.29
N ASP A 7 0.24 3.20 -12.11
CA ASP A 7 0.38 1.80 -11.73
C ASP A 7 1.39 1.64 -10.60
N TYR A 8 2.56 2.29 -10.72
CA TYR A 8 3.58 2.32 -9.68
C TYR A 8 3.01 2.92 -8.39
N TYR A 9 2.36 4.08 -8.48
CA TYR A 9 1.73 4.73 -7.34
C TYR A 9 0.72 3.81 -6.62
N PHE A 10 -0.22 3.19 -7.34
CA PHE A 10 -1.23 2.31 -6.74
C PHE A 10 -0.60 1.07 -6.12
N CYS A 11 0.39 0.47 -6.77
CA CYS A 11 1.11 -0.67 -6.21
C CYS A 11 1.84 -0.29 -4.92
N CYS A 12 2.49 0.87 -4.87
CA CYS A 12 3.10 1.37 -3.64
C CYS A 12 2.07 1.65 -2.55
N VAL A 13 0.91 2.24 -2.87
CA VAL A 13 -0.19 2.45 -1.90
C VAL A 13 -0.62 1.12 -1.28
N LEU A 14 -0.81 0.09 -2.09
CA LEU A 14 -1.20 -1.26 -1.64
C LEU A 14 -0.11 -1.88 -0.74
N ALA A 15 1.13 -1.88 -1.20
CA ALA A 15 2.25 -2.47 -0.46
C ALA A 15 2.48 -1.78 0.89
N VAL A 16 2.52 -0.43 0.90
CA VAL A 16 2.72 0.36 2.12
C VAL A 16 1.52 0.22 3.06
N SER A 17 0.29 0.16 2.55
CA SER A 17 -0.89 -0.12 3.38
C SER A 17 -0.79 -1.47 4.07
N GLY A 18 -0.34 -2.50 3.35
CA GLY A 18 -0.11 -3.84 3.92
C GLY A 18 0.92 -3.83 5.04
N LEU A 19 2.06 -3.15 4.81
CA LEU A 19 3.10 -2.96 5.83
C LEU A 19 2.57 -2.23 7.07
N LEU A 20 1.79 -1.18 6.91
CA LEU A 20 1.20 -0.43 8.04
C LEU A 20 0.20 -1.26 8.85
N PHE A 21 -0.55 -2.17 8.22
CA PHE A 21 -1.41 -3.10 8.95
C PHE A 21 -0.60 -4.06 9.83
N ILE A 22 0.47 -4.64 9.28
CA ILE A 22 1.41 -5.50 10.02
C ILE A 22 2.06 -4.73 11.17
N LEU A 23 2.68 -3.58 10.88
CA LEU A 23 3.41 -2.77 11.87
C LEU A 23 2.54 -2.36 13.06
N VAL A 24 1.28 -1.97 12.82
CA VAL A 24 0.40 -1.59 13.92
C VAL A 24 -0.06 -2.80 14.72
N ALA A 25 -0.30 -3.95 14.09
CA ALA A 25 -0.62 -5.18 14.81
C ALA A 25 0.54 -5.61 15.71
N TYR A 26 1.76 -5.55 15.17
CA TYR A 26 3.00 -5.83 15.89
C TYR A 26 3.20 -4.86 17.06
N ARG A 27 3.12 -3.55 16.82
CA ARG A 27 3.30 -2.52 17.86
C ARG A 27 2.27 -2.61 18.99
N LYS A 28 1.07 -3.13 18.72
CA LYS A 28 0.03 -3.32 19.72
C LYS A 28 0.10 -4.68 20.42
N SER A 29 1.11 -5.50 20.11
CA SER A 29 1.22 -6.89 20.56
C SER A 29 -0.08 -7.66 20.34
N SER A 30 -0.75 -7.41 19.21
CA SER A 30 -2.04 -8.03 18.92
C SER A 30 -1.81 -9.49 18.54
N LEU A 31 -2.48 -10.39 19.25
CA LEU A 31 -2.57 -11.82 18.89
C LEU A 31 -3.46 -12.07 17.65
N SER A 32 -4.09 -11.02 17.11
CA SER A 32 -4.92 -11.15 15.93
C SER A 32 -4.05 -11.40 14.70
N VAL A 33 -4.24 -12.56 14.07
CA VAL A 33 -3.53 -12.96 12.85
C VAL A 33 -4.05 -12.22 11.61
N MET A 34 -5.31 -11.80 11.63
CA MET A 34 -5.99 -11.11 10.52
C MET A 34 -5.23 -9.91 9.92
N PRO A 35 -4.73 -8.92 10.70
CA PRO A 35 -3.97 -7.81 10.13
C PRO A 35 -2.65 -8.24 9.47
N TYR A 36 -2.03 -9.33 9.93
CA TYR A 36 -0.82 -9.86 9.30
C TYR A 36 -1.16 -10.52 7.97
N CYS A 37 -2.17 -11.40 7.92
CA CYS A 37 -2.63 -12.02 6.68
C CYS A 37 -3.04 -10.96 5.65
N LEU A 38 -3.86 -9.98 6.06
CA LEU A 38 -4.27 -8.88 5.19
C LEU A 38 -3.05 -8.11 4.68
N GLY A 39 -2.09 -7.82 5.55
CA GLY A 39 -0.88 -7.10 5.16
C GLY A 39 -0.05 -7.85 4.12
N PHE A 40 0.19 -9.15 4.34
CA PHE A 40 0.91 -10.00 3.39
C PHE A 40 0.16 -10.13 2.06
N ILE A 41 -1.16 -10.31 2.08
CA ILE A 41 -1.98 -10.39 0.86
C ILE A 41 -1.86 -9.09 0.06
N LEU A 42 -1.94 -7.92 0.71
CA LEU A 42 -1.81 -6.63 0.03
C LEU A 42 -0.42 -6.44 -0.59
N MET A 43 0.64 -6.83 0.12
CA MET A 43 2.02 -6.76 -0.39
C MET A 43 2.23 -7.71 -1.58
N LEU A 44 1.74 -8.94 -1.49
CA LEU A 44 1.82 -9.92 -2.58
C LEU A 44 1.00 -9.46 -3.80
N ALA A 45 -0.22 -8.98 -3.57
CA ALA A 45 -1.06 -8.45 -4.64
C ALA A 45 -0.38 -7.28 -5.35
N ALA A 46 0.22 -6.35 -4.60
CA ALA A 46 0.98 -5.23 -5.17
C ALA A 46 2.14 -5.72 -6.06
N ALA A 47 2.92 -6.69 -5.59
CA ALA A 47 4.02 -7.26 -6.37
C ALA A 47 3.51 -7.95 -7.65
N ILE A 48 2.48 -8.79 -7.54
CA ILE A 48 1.89 -9.49 -8.67
C ILE A 48 1.34 -8.50 -9.70
N LEU A 49 0.59 -7.49 -9.26
CA LEU A 49 0.03 -6.45 -10.14
C LEU A 49 1.12 -5.64 -10.83
N PHE A 50 2.18 -5.27 -10.11
CA PHE A 50 3.27 -4.47 -10.66
C PHE A 50 3.99 -5.20 -11.80
N PHE A 51 4.33 -6.48 -11.59
CA PHE A 51 5.14 -7.26 -12.53
C PHE A 51 4.34 -7.95 -13.64
N ASN A 52 3.04 -8.23 -13.47
CA ASN A 52 2.27 -8.99 -14.48
C ASN A 52 1.59 -8.14 -15.54
N THR A 53 1.49 -6.83 -15.34
CA THR A 53 0.57 -6.07 -16.18
C THR A 53 1.22 -5.44 -17.41
N GLU A 54 2.47 -4.99 -17.32
CA GLU A 54 3.22 -4.44 -18.46
C GLU A 54 4.72 -4.68 -18.27
N ASN A 55 5.52 -4.48 -19.32
CA ASN A 55 6.98 -4.55 -19.20
C ASN A 55 7.46 -3.40 -18.29
N ARG A 56 8.04 -3.75 -17.13
CA ARG A 56 8.55 -2.78 -16.15
C ARG A 56 10.06 -2.57 -16.24
N ILE A 57 10.74 -3.34 -17.09
CA ILE A 57 12.16 -3.15 -17.40
C ILE A 57 12.23 -2.20 -18.60
N VAL A 58 11.88 -0.93 -18.35
CA VAL A 58 11.92 0.14 -19.34
C VAL A 58 12.87 1.19 -18.82
N ASN A 59 13.80 1.63 -19.67
CA ASN A 59 14.73 2.69 -19.32
C ASN A 59 13.98 4.02 -19.16
N ASP A 60 14.41 4.85 -18.23
CA ASP A 60 13.87 6.19 -17.96
C ASP A 60 13.78 7.05 -19.25
N TYR A 61 14.75 6.95 -20.16
CA TYR A 61 14.71 7.66 -21.47
C TYR A 61 13.67 7.12 -22.46
N GLN A 62 13.09 5.95 -22.19
CA GLN A 62 12.13 5.26 -23.05
C GLN A 62 10.71 5.24 -22.45
N GLY A 63 10.44 6.13 -21.48
CA GLY A 63 9.16 6.19 -20.78
C GLY A 63 9.10 5.31 -19.53
N GLY A 64 10.26 4.84 -19.05
CA GLY A 64 10.42 4.38 -17.67
C GLY A 64 10.33 5.54 -16.68
N LEU A 65 10.31 5.20 -15.40
CA LEU A 65 10.12 6.17 -14.33
C LEU A 65 11.47 6.51 -13.72
N ASP A 66 11.88 7.78 -13.78
CA ASP A 66 13.18 8.16 -13.22
C ASP A 66 13.19 8.05 -11.68
N ALA A 67 14.38 8.00 -11.09
CA ALA A 67 14.53 7.84 -9.65
C ALA A 67 13.83 8.94 -8.81
N ASN A 68 13.85 10.19 -9.27
CA ASN A 68 13.18 11.31 -8.58
C ASN A 68 11.66 11.15 -8.65
N GLU A 69 11.13 10.78 -9.81
CA GLU A 69 9.71 10.48 -9.99
C GLU A 69 9.27 9.30 -9.10
N GLN A 70 10.08 8.23 -9.03
CA GLN A 70 9.79 7.06 -8.20
C GLN A 70 9.73 7.42 -6.72
N ILE A 71 10.67 8.26 -6.25
CA ILE A 71 10.71 8.73 -4.86
C ILE A 71 9.50 9.61 -4.56
N ALA A 72 9.15 10.55 -5.44
CA ALA A 72 8.00 11.42 -5.27
C ALA A 72 6.68 10.64 -5.19
N LEU A 73 6.48 9.70 -6.13
CA LEU A 73 5.30 8.83 -6.13
C LEU A 73 5.26 7.91 -4.92
N PHE A 74 6.41 7.36 -4.51
CA PHE A 74 6.48 6.54 -3.29
C PHE A 74 6.12 7.36 -2.05
N ALA A 75 6.66 8.56 -1.88
CA ALA A 75 6.36 9.43 -0.75
C ALA A 75 4.86 9.78 -0.70
N LEU A 76 4.26 10.12 -1.86
CA LEU A 76 2.83 10.38 -1.98
C LEU A 76 2.01 9.12 -1.62
N SER A 77 2.43 7.95 -2.11
CA SER A 77 1.76 6.68 -1.81
C SER A 77 1.79 6.35 -0.31
N ALA A 78 2.90 6.65 0.37
CA ALA A 78 3.07 6.43 1.79
C ALA A 78 2.15 7.35 2.60
N LEU A 79 2.02 8.61 2.19
CA LEU A 79 1.06 9.54 2.78
C LEU A 79 -0.38 9.05 2.61
N THR A 80 -0.75 8.63 1.40
CA THR A 80 -2.08 8.06 1.12
C THR A 80 -2.36 6.81 1.95
N ALA A 81 -1.39 5.89 2.05
CA ALA A 81 -1.50 4.69 2.88
C ALA A 81 -1.68 5.02 4.38
N LEU A 82 -1.01 6.06 4.88
CA LEU A 82 -1.23 6.55 6.24
C LEU A 82 -2.66 7.07 6.45
N ILE A 83 -3.20 7.84 5.49
CA ILE A 83 -4.58 8.33 5.53
C ILE A 83 -5.56 7.15 5.56
N ILE A 84 -5.41 6.18 4.65
CA ILE A 84 -6.22 4.94 4.59
C ILE A 84 -6.18 4.22 5.94
N ARG A 85 -4.99 4.07 6.51
CA ARG A 85 -4.82 3.39 7.80
C ARG A 85 -5.52 4.12 8.94
N LYS A 86 -5.45 5.45 8.98
CA LYS A 86 -6.12 6.28 10.00
C LYS A 86 -7.64 6.19 9.87
N LEU A 87 -8.17 6.28 8.65
CA LEU A 87 -9.59 6.12 8.36
C LEU A 87 -10.10 4.73 8.79
N SER A 88 -9.38 3.67 8.45
CA SER A 88 -9.70 2.31 8.91
C SER A 88 -9.74 2.20 10.45
N SER A 89 -8.83 2.89 11.15
CA SER A 89 -8.85 2.94 12.61
C SER A 89 -10.05 3.70 13.17
N ALA A 90 -10.42 4.82 12.55
CA ALA A 90 -11.55 5.64 12.96
C ALA A 90 -12.87 4.87 12.77
N GLY A 91 -13.05 4.25 11.61
CA GLY A 91 -14.21 3.40 11.31
C GLY A 91 -14.38 2.28 12.34
N LYS A 92 -13.30 1.56 12.70
CA LYS A 92 -13.35 0.53 13.76
C LYS A 92 -13.81 1.08 15.12
N ARG A 93 -13.40 2.30 15.47
CA ARG A 93 -13.82 2.94 16.74
C ARG A 93 -15.29 3.31 16.73
N ILE A 94 -15.79 3.87 15.62
CA ILE A 94 -17.20 4.25 15.46
C ILE A 94 -18.09 3.02 15.54
N ILE A 95 -17.77 1.96 14.81
CA ILE A 95 -18.53 0.70 14.83
C ILE A 95 -18.60 0.13 16.26
N ARG A 96 -17.47 0.10 16.98
CA ARG A 96 -17.44 -0.40 18.36
C ARG A 96 -18.28 0.44 19.32
N LYS A 97 -18.36 1.77 19.13
CA LYS A 97 -19.18 2.66 19.95
C LYS A 97 -20.69 2.45 19.72
N ASN A 98 -21.10 2.07 18.51
CA ASN A 98 -22.52 1.86 18.20
C ASN A 98 -23.05 0.48 18.63
N ILE A 99 -22.17 -0.47 18.95
CA ILE A 99 -22.54 -1.84 19.37
C ILE A 99 -22.59 -1.99 20.90
N ASN A 100 -21.90 -1.11 21.64
CA ASN A 100 -21.92 -1.03 23.10
C ASN A 100 -22.94 0.00 23.58
#